data_AF-A0A2P7NR56-F1
#
_entry.id   AF-A0A2P7NR56-F1
#
_cell.length_a   1.000
_cell.length_b   1.000
_cell.length_c   1.000
_cell.angle_alpha   90.00
_cell.angle_beta   90.00
_cell.angle_gamma   90.00
#
_symmetry.space_group_name_H-M   'P 1'
#
loop_
_entity.id
_entity.type
_entity.pdbx_description
1 polymer ?
#
loop_
_entity_poly.entity_id
_entity_poly.type
_entity_poly.pdbx_seq_one_letter_code
_entity_poly.pdbx_strand_id
1 'polypeptide(L)'
;MNFTEYLFDKDVISDIIHERKKGLVANRGFSNLLSFGLSVIAERLAKDRLRYRDYGPYWWSLKDVMNANGYQLGDQSDPLVKSTYRGISDVETLIMADEFRSEYLKSEIIHSNKFMLDSESGEFWTLFDSDMEDPSKK
;
A
#
# COMPACT_ATOMS: atom_id res chain seq x y z
N MET A 1 11.84 3.16 -17.14
CA MET A 1 11.17 2.12 -16.34
C MET A 1 9.73 2.05 -16.80
N ASN A 2 9.33 0.92 -17.38
CA ASN A 2 8.01 0.72 -18.00
C ASN A 2 6.94 0.21 -17.04
N PHE A 3 7.30 -0.10 -15.78
CA PHE A 3 6.39 -0.50 -14.71
C PHE A 3 5.47 -1.68 -15.08
N THR A 4 6.07 -2.82 -15.42
CA THR A 4 5.34 -4.02 -15.87
C THR A 4 4.95 -4.93 -14.71
N GLU A 5 5.62 -4.81 -13.56
CA GLU A 5 5.46 -5.73 -12.44
C GLU A 5 4.50 -5.21 -11.37
N TYR A 6 3.86 -6.13 -10.66
CA TYR A 6 3.00 -5.89 -9.50
C TYR A 6 1.75 -5.03 -9.75
N LEU A 7 1.36 -4.85 -11.01
CA LEU A 7 0.10 -4.23 -11.38
C LEU A 7 -1.05 -5.23 -11.21
N PHE A 8 -2.16 -4.78 -10.63
CA PHE A 8 -3.36 -5.59 -10.53
C PHE A 8 -4.33 -5.32 -11.68
N ASP A 9 -5.02 -6.38 -12.10
CA ASP A 9 -6.19 -6.26 -12.96
C ASP A 9 -7.32 -5.56 -12.20
N LYS A 10 -7.92 -4.55 -12.83
CA LYS A 10 -8.94 -3.71 -12.21
C LYS A 10 -10.24 -4.45 -11.92
N ASP A 11 -10.61 -5.39 -12.79
CA ASP A 11 -11.83 -6.19 -12.61
C ASP A 11 -11.65 -7.13 -11.42
N VAL A 12 -10.47 -7.75 -11.29
CA VAL A 12 -10.11 -8.59 -10.12
C VAL A 12 -10.18 -7.79 -8.81
N ILE A 13 -9.63 -6.57 -8.80
CA ILE A 13 -9.66 -5.73 -7.59
C ILE A 13 -11.09 -5.28 -7.25
N SER A 14 -11.91 -4.98 -8.25
CA SER A 14 -13.32 -4.63 -8.04
C SER A 14 -14.08 -5.77 -7.35
N ASP A 15 -13.86 -7.02 -7.78
CA ASP A 15 -14.47 -8.20 -7.16
C ASP A 15 -14.00 -8.39 -5.71
N ILE A 16 -12.69 -8.22 -5.45
CA ILE A 16 -12.14 -8.28 -4.08
C ILE A 16 -12.76 -7.20 -3.18
N ILE A 17 -12.93 -5.97 -3.68
CA ILE A 17 -13.57 -4.88 -2.93
C ILE A 17 -15.01 -5.26 -2.57
N HIS A 18 -15.77 -5.81 -3.52
CA HIS A 18 -17.16 -6.21 -3.30
C HIS A 18 -17.27 -7.27 -2.21
N GLU A 19 -16.44 -8.30 -2.27
CA GLU A 19 -16.43 -9.37 -1.27
C GLU A 19 -15.95 -8.88 0.11
N ARG A 20 -14.91 -8.04 0.17
CA ARG A 20 -14.46 -7.43 1.44
C ARG A 20 -15.53 -6.53 2.06
N LYS A 21 -16.26 -5.75 1.27
CA LYS A 21 -17.39 -4.94 1.76
C LYS A 21 -18.50 -5.82 2.34
N LYS A 22 -18.92 -6.87 1.64
CA LYS A 22 -19.91 -7.83 2.15
C LYS A 22 -19.45 -8.47 3.46
N GLY A 23 -18.21 -8.95 3.51
CA GLY A 23 -17.63 -9.56 4.70
C GLY A 23 -17.56 -8.61 5.90
N LEU A 24 -17.25 -7.33 5.69
CA LEU A 24 -17.20 -6.35 6.77
C LEU A 24 -18.59 -6.09 7.37
N VAL A 25 -19.60 -5.93 6.52
CA VAL A 25 -20.99 -5.75 6.96
C VAL A 25 -21.46 -6.99 7.73
N ALA A 26 -21.21 -8.19 7.20
CA ALA A 26 -21.62 -9.43 7.83
C ALA A 26 -20.95 -9.66 9.21
N ASN A 27 -19.66 -9.33 9.34
CA ASN A 27 -18.89 -9.64 10.54
C ASN A 27 -18.88 -8.54 11.61
N ARG A 28 -19.02 -7.27 11.20
CA ARG A 28 -18.85 -6.11 12.12
C ARG A 28 -20.01 -5.11 12.10
N GLY A 29 -20.99 -5.27 11.21
CA GLY A 29 -22.20 -4.46 11.20
C GLY A 29 -22.04 -3.03 10.67
N PHE A 30 -20.89 -2.68 10.09
CA PHE A 30 -20.65 -1.38 9.44
C PHE A 30 -19.95 -1.54 8.09
N SER A 31 -20.10 -0.53 7.22
CA SER A 31 -19.69 -0.57 5.81
C SER A 31 -18.44 0.26 5.47
N ASN A 32 -17.86 0.97 6.45
CA ASN A 32 -16.71 1.84 6.19
C ASN A 32 -15.39 1.04 6.14
N LEU A 33 -15.19 0.39 5.00
CA LEU A 33 -13.99 -0.40 4.70
C LEU A 33 -12.72 0.46 4.69
N LEU A 34 -12.80 1.71 4.23
CA LEU A 34 -11.65 2.59 4.14
C LEU A 34 -11.10 2.90 5.53
N SER A 35 -11.92 3.50 6.40
CA SER A 35 -11.45 3.90 7.73
C SER A 35 -10.97 2.72 8.57
N PHE A 36 -11.64 1.56 8.45
CA PHE A 36 -11.19 0.35 9.13
C PHE A 36 -9.87 -0.19 8.59
N GLY A 37 -9.69 -0.26 7.27
CA GLY A 37 -8.43 -0.74 6.69
C GLY A 37 -7.27 0.20 7.02
N LEU A 38 -7.48 1.51 6.94
CA LEU A 38 -6.47 2.49 7.32
C LEU A 38 -6.10 2.40 8.81
N SER A 39 -7.06 2.13 9.70
CA SER A 39 -6.75 1.96 11.13
C SER A 39 -5.88 0.73 11.39
N VAL A 40 -6.15 -0.38 10.69
CA VAL A 40 -5.33 -1.61 10.79
C VAL A 40 -3.90 -1.35 10.31
N ILE A 41 -3.74 -0.60 9.22
CA ILE A 41 -2.42 -0.21 8.70
C ILE A 41 -1.71 0.73 9.68
N ALA A 42 -2.40 1.72 10.22
CA ALA A 42 -1.85 2.65 11.20
C ALA A 42 -1.39 1.93 12.48
N GLU A 43 -2.18 1.01 13.02
CA GLU A 43 -1.78 0.17 14.16
C GLU A 43 -0.52 -0.65 13.87
N ARG A 44 -0.36 -1.12 12.64
CA ARG A 44 0.83 -1.87 12.21
C ARG A 44 2.06 -0.97 12.14
N LEU A 45 1.94 0.21 11.53
CA LEU A 45 3.03 1.19 11.43
C LEU A 45 3.41 1.79 12.79
N ALA A 46 2.46 1.92 13.71
CA ALA A 46 2.73 2.35 15.08
C ALA A 46 3.59 1.35 15.86
N LYS A 47 3.44 0.05 15.58
CA LYS A 47 4.26 -1.01 16.19
C LYS A 47 5.64 -1.11 15.55
N ASP A 48 5.72 -0.97 14.23
CA ASP A 48 6.95 -1.03 13.46
C ASP A 48 6.79 -0.18 12.20
N ARG A 49 7.40 1.01 12.18
CA ARG A 49 7.28 1.94 11.04
C ARG A 49 7.86 1.33 9.77
N LEU A 50 8.90 0.50 9.85
CA LEU A 50 9.56 -0.11 8.69
C LEU A 50 8.64 -1.08 7.92
N ARG A 51 7.50 -1.45 8.50
CA ARG A 51 6.42 -2.18 7.81
C ARG A 51 5.80 -1.42 6.65
N TYR A 52 6.09 -0.13 6.49
CA TYR A 52 5.72 0.59 5.28
C TYR A 52 6.30 -0.07 4.02
N ARG A 53 7.47 -0.72 4.15
CA ARG A 53 8.14 -1.43 3.06
C ARG A 53 7.35 -2.65 2.57
N ASP A 54 6.53 -3.25 3.44
CA ASP A 54 5.71 -4.41 3.09
C ASP A 54 4.64 -4.06 2.04
N TYR A 55 4.35 -2.77 1.79
CA TYR A 55 3.43 -2.32 0.74
C TYR A 55 4.12 -2.02 -0.59
N GLY A 56 5.46 -2.12 -0.65
CA GLY A 56 6.26 -1.95 -1.86
C GLY A 56 5.89 -0.71 -2.66
N PRO A 57 5.72 -0.81 -3.99
CA PRO A 57 5.48 0.36 -4.84
C PRO A 57 4.14 1.06 -4.57
N TYR A 58 3.17 0.39 -3.94
CA TYR A 58 1.89 0.99 -3.54
C TYR A 58 2.00 1.88 -2.29
N TRP A 59 3.15 1.91 -1.61
CA TRP A 59 3.33 2.71 -0.40
C TRP A 59 3.00 4.18 -0.62
N TRP A 60 3.44 4.78 -1.74
CA TRP A 60 3.29 6.23 -1.95
C TRP A 60 1.85 6.67 -2.12
N SER A 61 1.05 5.90 -2.85
CA SER A 61 -0.39 6.19 -3.02
C SER A 61 -1.16 5.88 -1.74
N LEU A 62 -0.82 4.81 -1.03
CA LEU A 62 -1.38 4.50 0.27
C LEU A 62 -1.07 5.60 1.31
N LYS A 63 0.16 6.11 1.34
CA LYS A 63 0.59 7.21 2.22
C LYS A 63 -0.24 8.47 1.98
N ASP A 64 -0.48 8.83 0.71
CA ASP A 64 -1.36 9.96 0.35
C ASP A 64 -2.79 9.74 0.90
N VAL A 65 -3.36 8.55 0.71
CA VAL A 65 -4.68 8.19 1.25
C VAL A 65 -4.69 8.28 2.78
N MET A 66 -3.67 7.76 3.46
CA MET A 66 -3.54 7.85 4.91
C MET A 66 -3.42 9.32 5.39
N ASN A 67 -2.60 10.13 4.72
CA ASN A 67 -2.45 11.54 5.07
C ASN A 67 -3.75 12.33 4.87
N ALA A 68 -4.47 12.09 3.77
CA ALA A 68 -5.79 12.69 3.53
C ALA A 68 -6.82 12.31 4.60
N ASN A 69 -6.60 11.19 5.29
CA ASN A 69 -7.42 10.71 6.40
C ASN A 69 -6.82 11.01 7.80
N GLY A 70 -5.79 11.86 7.88
CA GLY A 70 -5.31 12.45 9.13
C GLY A 70 -4.10 11.78 9.81
N TYR A 71 -3.44 10.78 9.19
CA TYR A 71 -2.36 10.02 9.84
C TYR A 71 -0.96 10.70 9.87
N GLN A 72 -0.76 11.82 9.17
CA GLN A 72 0.45 12.67 9.23
C GLN A 72 1.79 11.91 9.20
N LEU A 73 2.00 11.17 8.11
CA LEU A 73 3.15 10.30 7.85
C LEU A 73 4.30 11.01 7.12
N GLY A 74 4.24 12.34 7.00
CA GLY A 74 5.22 13.16 6.27
C GLY A 74 4.90 13.32 4.78
N ASP A 75 5.79 13.99 4.05
CA ASP A 75 5.54 14.54 2.71
C ASP A 75 6.43 13.95 1.62
N GLN A 76 7.43 13.12 1.97
CA GLN A 76 8.24 12.47 0.95
C GLN A 76 7.34 11.59 0.06
N SER A 77 7.59 11.64 -1.25
CA SER A 77 6.83 10.93 -2.27
C SER A 77 7.73 10.56 -3.46
N ASP A 78 7.30 9.58 -4.26
CA ASP A 78 7.82 9.31 -5.59
C ASP A 78 6.67 9.47 -6.59
N PRO A 79 6.53 10.65 -7.25
CA PRO A 79 5.37 10.94 -8.10
C PRO A 79 5.21 9.96 -9.27
N LEU A 80 6.32 9.44 -9.81
CA LEU A 80 6.29 8.54 -10.95
C LEU A 80 5.71 7.19 -10.52
N VAL A 81 6.28 6.57 -9.48
CA VAL A 81 5.78 5.29 -8.93
C VAL A 81 4.35 5.46 -8.42
N LYS A 82 4.08 6.55 -7.68
CA LYS A 82 2.73 6.84 -7.16
C LYS A 82 1.66 6.93 -8.24
N SER A 83 1.98 7.56 -9.37
CA SER A 83 1.02 7.72 -10.48
C SER A 83 0.66 6.39 -11.14
N THR A 84 1.60 5.43 -11.11
CA THR A 84 1.43 4.10 -11.69
C THR A 84 0.75 3.14 -10.73
N TYR A 85 1.19 3.09 -9.47
CA TYR A 85 0.71 2.16 -8.45
C TYR A 85 -0.37 2.80 -7.58
N ARG A 86 -1.55 3.00 -8.15
CA ARG A 86 -2.72 3.59 -7.47
C ARG A 86 -4.02 2.99 -8.00
N GLY A 87 -5.03 2.94 -7.15
CA GLY A 87 -6.40 2.71 -7.58
C GLY A 87 -7.03 3.96 -8.21
N ILE A 88 -8.23 3.80 -8.77
CA ILE A 88 -9.08 4.92 -9.20
C ILE A 88 -9.65 5.63 -7.97
N SER A 89 -9.87 4.89 -6.87
CA SER A 89 -10.35 5.41 -5.58
C SER A 89 -9.41 5.10 -4.43
N ASP A 90 -9.60 5.78 -3.30
CA ASP A 90 -8.87 5.53 -2.05
C ASP A 90 -9.08 4.10 -1.52
N VAL A 91 -10.32 3.58 -1.61
CA VAL A 91 -10.65 2.21 -1.23
C VAL A 91 -9.90 1.21 -2.10
N GLU A 92 -9.86 1.47 -3.41
CA GLU A 92 -9.16 0.60 -4.35
C GLU A 92 -7.65 0.61 -4.12
N THR A 93 -7.07 1.80 -3.86
CA THR A 93 -5.66 1.95 -3.48
C THR A 93 -5.34 1.17 -2.20
N LEU A 94 -6.20 1.28 -1.18
CA LEU A 94 -6.07 0.52 0.07
C LEU A 94 -6.09 -1.00 -0.20
N ILE A 95 -7.02 -1.49 -1.02
CA ILE A 95 -7.13 -2.93 -1.31
C ILE A 95 -5.94 -3.41 -2.14
N MET A 96 -5.54 -2.69 -3.19
CA MET A 96 -4.36 -3.05 -3.98
C MET A 96 -3.09 -3.13 -3.12
N ALA A 97 -2.88 -2.17 -2.21
CA ALA A 97 -1.74 -2.19 -1.30
C ALA A 97 -1.78 -3.39 -0.33
N ASP A 98 -2.96 -3.74 0.20
CA ASP A 98 -3.11 -4.87 1.11
C ASP A 98 -3.00 -6.23 0.40
N GLU A 99 -3.49 -6.35 -0.84
CA GLU A 99 -3.29 -7.52 -1.70
C GLU A 99 -1.82 -7.68 -2.07
N PHE A 100 -1.14 -6.60 -2.50
CA PHE A 100 0.30 -6.64 -2.77
C PHE A 100 1.07 -7.16 -1.55
N ARG A 101 0.80 -6.58 -0.37
CA ARG A 101 1.42 -7.02 0.88
C ARG A 101 1.15 -8.50 1.15
N SER A 102 -0.08 -8.95 0.94
CA SER A 102 -0.47 -10.33 1.22
C SER A 102 0.24 -11.32 0.30
N GLU A 103 0.33 -11.02 -1.00
CA GLU A 103 1.09 -11.81 -1.96
C GLU A 103 2.60 -11.77 -1.69
N TYR A 104 3.15 -10.59 -1.40
CA TYR A 104 4.58 -10.43 -1.12
C TYR A 104 5.01 -11.13 0.18
N LEU A 105 4.17 -11.12 1.21
CA LEU A 105 4.47 -11.85 2.45
C LEU A 105 4.35 -13.38 2.29
N LYS A 106 3.63 -13.90 1.28
CA LYS A 106 3.67 -15.34 0.97
C LYS A 106 5.05 -15.79 0.49
N SER A 107 5.87 -14.89 -0.07
CA SER A 107 7.27 -15.20 -0.38
C SER A 107 8.20 -15.07 0.84
N GLU A 108 7.67 -14.82 2.04
CA GLU A 108 8.39 -14.67 3.32
C GLU A 108 9.43 -13.54 3.35
N ILE A 109 9.41 -12.61 2.38
CA ILE A 109 10.35 -11.49 2.31
C ILE A 109 9.80 -10.32 3.13
N ILE A 110 10.22 -10.23 4.39
CA ILE A 110 9.85 -9.13 5.29
C ILE A 110 10.86 -7.98 5.15
N HIS A 111 10.38 -6.73 5.21
CA HIS A 111 11.20 -5.50 5.21
C HIS A 111 12.06 -5.27 3.96
N SER A 112 11.87 -6.04 2.88
CA SER A 112 12.57 -5.75 1.62
C SER A 112 12.18 -4.37 1.12
N ASN A 113 13.21 -3.62 0.74
CA ASN A 113 13.07 -2.31 0.15
C ASN A 113 13.47 -2.28 -1.32
N LYS A 114 13.77 -3.44 -1.93
CA LYS A 114 14.17 -3.53 -3.34
C LYS A 114 13.14 -4.31 -4.13
N PHE A 115 12.67 -3.71 -5.21
CA PHE A 115 11.62 -4.26 -6.06
C PHE A 115 12.01 -4.13 -7.53
N MET A 116 11.81 -5.19 -8.29
CA MET A 116 11.95 -5.14 -9.75
C MET A 116 10.62 -4.66 -10.31
N LEU A 117 10.53 -3.38 -10.68
CA LEU A 117 9.29 -2.80 -11.19
C LEU A 117 9.14 -2.96 -12.71
N ASP A 118 10.24 -3.25 -13.40
CA ASP A 118 10.32 -3.43 -14.84
C ASP A 118 11.18 -4.67 -15.12
N SER A 119 10.53 -5.76 -15.51
CA SER A 119 11.16 -7.06 -15.72
C SER A 119 12.09 -7.08 -16.93
N GLU A 120 11.95 -6.14 -17.87
CA GLU A 120 12.82 -6.03 -19.03
C GLU A 120 14.11 -5.27 -18.71
N SER A 121 14.06 -4.32 -17.77
CA SER A 121 15.21 -3.51 -17.38
C SER A 121 16.27 -4.26 -16.57
N GLY A 122 15.86 -5.25 -15.77
CA GLY A 122 16.72 -5.92 -14.78
C GLY A 122 17.17 -5.03 -13.61
N GLU A 123 16.67 -3.78 -13.51
CA GLU A 123 17.02 -2.85 -12.46
C GLU A 123 16.09 -2.97 -11.24
N PHE A 124 16.66 -2.88 -10.04
CA PHE A 124 15.90 -2.81 -8.81
C PHE A 124 15.64 -1.35 -8.43
N TRP A 125 14.37 -0.99 -8.31
CA TRP A 125 13.95 0.22 -7.64
C TRP A 125 14.04 0.03 -6.12
N THR A 126 14.47 1.08 -5.41
CA THR A 126 14.58 1.06 -3.95
C THR A 126 13.52 1.95 -3.31
N LEU A 127 12.64 1.34 -2.52
CA LEU A 127 11.69 2.04 -1.67
C LEU A 127 12.44 2.64 -0.46
N PHE A 128 12.47 3.96 -0.37
CA PHE A 128 13.03 4.66 0.77
C PHE A 128 12.21 5.90 1.08
N ASP A 129 11.55 5.90 2.24
CA ASP A 129 10.79 7.03 2.76
C ASP A 129 11.43 7.53 4.06
N SER A 130 12.18 8.63 3.99
CA SER A 130 12.91 9.18 5.14
C SER A 130 12.01 9.55 6.31
N ASP A 131 10.74 9.88 6.08
CA ASP A 131 9.75 10.16 7.13
C ASP A 131 9.40 8.90 7.95
N MET A 132 9.54 7.74 7.33
CA MET A 132 9.26 6.44 7.92
C MET A 132 10.52 5.74 8.47
N GLU A 133 11.67 5.98 7.84
CA GLU A 133 12.96 5.40 8.21
C GLU A 133 13.54 6.00 9.49
N ASP A 134 13.39 7.33 9.68
CA ASP A 134 13.87 8.01 10.88
C ASP A 134 12.71 8.69 11.61
N PRO A 135 12.11 7.99 12.59
CA PRO A 135 10.96 8.51 13.33
C PRO A 135 11.25 9.76 14.16
N SER A 136 12.53 10.11 14.37
CA SER A 136 12.98 11.24 15.19
C SER A 136 12.98 12.59 14.47
N LYS A 137 12.81 12.62 13.14
CA LYS A 137 12.81 13.84 12.31
C LYS A 137 11.46 14.58 12.24
N LYS A 138 10.71 14.64 13.35
CA LYS A 138 9.51 15.50 13.44
C LYS A 138 9.84 16.84 14.08
#